data_AF-A0A838RLD1-F1
#
_entry.id   AF-A0A838RLD1-F1
#
_cell.length_a   1.000
_cell.length_b   1.000
_cell.length_c   1.000
_cell.angle_alpha   90.00
_cell.angle_beta   90.00
_cell.angle_gamma   90.00
#
_symmetry.space_group_name_H-M   'P 1'
#
loop_
_entity.id
_entity.type
_entity.pdbx_description
1 polymer ?
#
loop_
_entity_poly.entity_id
_entity_poly.type
_entity_poly.pdbx_seq_one_letter_code
_entity_poly.pdbx_strand_id
1 'polypeptide(L)' 'MIKLKQKISGTFRTHAGADTFCAIRSYISTVRKQGAHVIEAIHDALHGSPFYPVPAPLPE' A
#
# COMPACT_ATOMS: atom_id res chain seq x y z
N MET A 1 -2.17 22.36 -16.12
CA MET A 1 -1.97 21.93 -14.72
C MET A 1 -3.33 21.71 -14.08
N ILE A 2 -3.83 20.48 -14.07
CA ILE A 2 -5.12 20.18 -13.46
C ILE A 2 -4.90 20.12 -11.95
N LYS A 3 -5.67 20.89 -11.17
CA LYS A 3 -5.68 20.75 -9.71
C LYS A 3 -6.35 19.42 -9.38
N LEU A 4 -5.60 18.32 -9.39
CA LEU A 4 -6.05 17.02 -8.90
C LEU A 4 -6.02 16.99 -7.37
N LYS A 5 -6.67 17.96 -6.70
CA LYS A 5 -7.07 17.74 -5.31
C LYS A 5 -8.25 16.77 -5.36
N GLN A 6 -7.95 15.51 -5.63
CA GLN A 6 -8.91 14.44 -5.55
C GLN A 6 -9.47 14.48 -4.13
N LYS A 7 -10.77 14.71 -4.00
CA LYS A 7 -11.44 14.74 -2.70
C LYS A 7 -11.28 13.35 -2.09
N ILE A 8 -10.28 13.18 -1.23
CA ILE A 8 -10.20 12.02 -0.33
C ILE A 8 -11.25 12.28 0.74
N SER A 9 -12.53 12.04 0.41
CA SER A 9 -13.61 12.18 1.39
C SER A 9 -13.55 11.02 2.36
N GLY A 10 -13.12 11.26 3.60
CA GLY A 10 -13.51 10.43 4.74
C GLY A 10 -12.44 10.02 5.76
N THR A 11 -11.13 10.14 5.50
CA THR A 11 -10.18 9.22 6.17
C THR A 11 -9.16 9.80 7.16
N PHE A 12 -9.26 11.07 7.55
CA PHE A 12 -8.36 11.65 8.56
C PHE A 12 -9.10 12.30 9.73
N ARG A 13 -10.29 11.79 10.08
CA ARG A 13 -11.04 12.29 11.24
C ARG A 13 -10.48 11.82 12.58
N THR A 14 -9.75 10.70 12.55
CA THR A 14 -9.11 10.10 13.70
C THR A 14 -7.71 9.64 13.30
N HIS A 15 -6.82 9.55 14.29
CA HIS A 15 -5.46 9.05 14.07
C HIS A 15 -5.49 7.60 13.55
N ALA A 16 -6.33 6.76 14.14
CA ALA A 16 -6.52 5.37 13.69
C ALA A 16 -6.93 5.26 12.21
N GLY A 17 -7.79 6.15 11.72
CA GLY A 17 -8.16 6.19 10.30
C GLY A 17 -6.98 6.60 9.40
N ALA A 18 -6.16 7.54 9.88
CA ALA A 18 -4.94 7.96 9.21
C ALA A 18 -3.91 6.82 9.12
N ASP A 19 -3.69 6.11 10.22
CA ASP A 19 -2.76 4.98 10.30
C ASP A 19 -3.21 3.84 9.38
N THR A 20 -4.50 3.53 9.38
CA THR A 20 -5.09 2.52 8.47
C THR A 20 -4.89 2.92 7.00
N PHE A 21 -5.12 4.18 6.66
CA PHE A 21 -4.90 4.69 5.30
C PHE A 21 -3.42 4.57 4.89
N CYS A 22 -2.50 4.97 5.78
CA CYS A 22 -1.06 4.86 5.54
C CYS A 22 -0.61 3.40 5.37
N ALA A 23 -1.13 2.47 6.17
CA ALA A 23 -0.83 1.05 6.06
C ALA A 23 -1.25 0.49 4.69
N ILE A 24 -2.50 0.73 4.27
CA ILE A 24 -3.01 0.26 2.96
C ILE A 24 -2.21 0.88 1.81
N ARG A 25 -1.95 2.20 1.87
CA ARG A 25 -1.22 2.91 0.82
C ARG A 25 0.24 2.49 0.72
N SER A 26 0.91 2.26 1.85
CA SER A 26 2.29 1.80 1.88
C SER A 26 2.40 0.38 1.34
N TYR A 27 1.51 -0.53 1.74
CA TYR A 27 1.45 -1.91 1.19
C TYR A 27 1.31 -1.91 -0.34
N ILE A 28 0.30 -1.20 -0.86
CA ILE A 28 0.10 -1.07 -2.32
C ILE A 28 1.33 -0.46 -3.00
N SER A 29 1.93 0.57 -2.41
CA SER A 29 3.14 1.19 -2.98
C SER A 29 4.30 0.20 -3.03
N THR A 30 4.47 -0.63 -2.01
CA THR A 30 5.55 -1.62 -1.93
C THR A 30 5.36 -2.69 -2.99
N VAL A 31 4.16 -3.26 -3.10
CA VAL A 31 3.82 -4.26 -4.13
C VAL A 31 4.13 -3.71 -5.53
N ARG A 32 3.69 -2.49 -5.83
CA ARG A 32 3.96 -1.84 -7.13
C ARG A 32 5.44 -1.62 -7.40
N LYS A 33 6.22 -1.21 -6.39
CA LYS A 33 7.67 -0.98 -6.53
C LYS A 33 8.43 -2.26 -6.81
N GLN A 34 7.92 -3.39 -6.33
CA GLN A 34 8.49 -4.71 -6.58
C GLN A 34 7.94 -5.38 -7.86
N GLY A 35 7.15 -4.66 -8.66
CA GLY A 35 6.62 -5.19 -9.93
C GLY A 35 5.51 -6.24 -9.79
N ALA A 36 4.96 -6.42 -8.59
CA ALA A 36 3.91 -7.41 -8.33
C ALA A 36 2.50 -6.86 -8.63
N HIS A 37 1.55 -7.77 -8.90
CA HIS A 37 0.17 -7.41 -9.21
C HIS A 37 -0.61 -7.02 -7.94
N VAL A 38 -1.12 -5.79 -7.90
CA VAL A 38 -1.72 -5.21 -6.69
C VAL A 38 -2.97 -5.94 -6.23
N ILE A 39 -3.85 -6.33 -7.15
CA ILE A 39 -5.11 -6.97 -6.79
C ILE A 39 -4.87 -8.36 -6.20
N GLU A 40 -3.94 -9.12 -6.78
CA GLU A 40 -3.53 -10.43 -6.25
C GLU A 40 -2.92 -10.29 -4.85
N ALA A 41 -1.97 -9.36 -4.68
CA ALA A 41 -1.34 -9.14 -3.39
C ALA A 41 -2.35 -8.69 -2.30
N ILE A 42 -3.41 -7.96 -2.66
CA ILE A 42 -4.49 -7.60 -1.71
C ILE A 42 -5.34 -8.84 -1.40
N HIS A 43 -5.73 -9.61 -2.42
CA HIS A 43 -6.49 -10.85 -2.24
C HIS A 43 -5.77 -11.81 -1.29
N ASP A 44 -4.47 -12.05 -1.52
CA ASP A 44 -3.69 -12.97 -0.72
C ASP A 44 -3.48 -12.46 0.71
N ALA A 45 -3.30 -11.14 0.89
CA ALA A 45 -3.25 -10.54 2.22
C ALA A 45 -4.56 -10.74 3.01
N LEU A 46 -5.71 -10.61 2.36
CA LEU A 46 -7.01 -10.89 2.98
C LEU A 46 -7.21 -12.38 3.28
N HIS A 47 -6.54 -13.27 2.55
CA HIS A 47 -6.53 -14.72 2.78
C HIS A 47 -5.44 -15.20 3.75
N GLY A 48 -4.68 -14.28 4.36
CA GLY A 48 -3.65 -14.61 5.36
C GLY A 48 -2.25 -14.89 4.81
N SER A 49 -2.05 -14.69 3.50
CA SER A 49 -0.76 -14.87 2.79
C SER A 49 -0.30 -13.55 2.17
N PRO A 50 0.00 -12.50 2.95
CA PRO A 50 0.37 -11.20 2.40
C PRO A 50 1.72 -11.23 1.67
N PHE A 51 1.90 -10.31 0.73
CA PHE A 51 3.16 -10.09 0.03
C PHE A 51 4.21 -9.49 0.96
N TYR A 52 5.40 -10.09 0.99
CA TYR A 52 6.57 -9.58 1.68
C TYR A 52 7.68 -9.27 0.66
N PRO A 53 8.18 -8.02 0.59
CA PRO A 53 9.30 -7.70 -0.27
C PRO A 53 10.58 -8.38 0.27
N VAL A 54 11.28 -9.11 -0.59
CA VAL A 54 12.61 -9.62 -0.26
C VAL A 54 13.60 -8.44 -0.38
N PRO A 55 14.42 -8.15 0.65
CA PRO A 55 15.44 -7.13 0.53
C PRO A 55 16.42 -7.50 -0.58
N ALA A 56 16.90 -6.49 -1.31
CA ALA A 56 17.92 -6.70 -2.33
C ALA A 56 19.15 -7.39 -1.68
N PRO A 57 19.80 -8.33 -2.38
CA PRO A 57 21.01 -8.95 -1.87
C PRO A 57 22.06 -7.87 -1.54
N LEU A 58 22.75 -8.07 -0.41
CA LEU A 58 23.83 -7.16 0.00
C LEU A 58 24.91 -7.14 -1.08
N PRO A 59 25.50 -5.97 -1.38
CA PRO A 59 26.69 -5.92 -2.23
C PRO A 59 27.82 -6.71 -1.54
N GLU A 60 28.52 -7.54 -2.32
CA GLU A 60 29.71 -8.28 -1.86
C GLU A 60 30.85 -7.36 -1.42
#